data_AF-A0AAW0GJC5-F1
#
_entry.id   AF-A0AAW0GJC5-F1
#
_cell.length_a   1.000
_cell.length_b   1.000
_cell.length_c   1.000
_cell.angle_alpha   90.00
_cell.angle_beta   90.00
_cell.angle_gamma   90.00
#
_symmetry.space_group_name_H-M   'P 1'
#
loop_
_entity.id
_entity.type
_entity.pdbx_description
1 polymer ?
#
loop_
_entity_poly.entity_id
_entity_poly.type
_entity_poly.pdbx_seq_one_letter_code
_entity_poly.pdbx_strand_id
1 'polypeptide(L)'
;MVRRLRNPALNRPKKRARIEDSDVEILDGPPSSSQGTNGSPSNGLSACVSSKDAYMLVYARSEQSEENLSTENQSPIKDAVPPPRALEVVNVLNAEHDKACDEFAAKEKKAREAFDQKRRMVMDIYRSWSLSSYDEDSIIVSRQALESWLLHRISKPPTTKHDVPVESSDNPPIVNGTGANEASIKDFGRSFQNDDIVCPHGRLDPSKASSMKRVKQKALDRIADEDHARFIPAFKPSDVCEECVEAIFYERMYQIRHPQDVTRFEEVDHVEPEGRGYWISKTWLRDWKMAKPKMHTPFQADPSPDDIEYIDDVKCEHGGLVTNSSSRRRISVKAYDVIRSVFPSLELPPASCEVCAVCEALVQITKEDKRGIRKQAEDEKAKLKSMYDYGVFGLASMLEGPCAVVPERFIRSWRQWVLRPTEAARPEVLDNARFSVNMACSHSTRMWMAISME
;
A
#
# COMPACT_ATOMS: atom_id res chain seq x y z
N MET A 1 -8.66 50.88 33.67
CA MET A 1 -8.70 50.29 35.03
C MET A 1 -7.36 49.62 35.34
N VAL A 2 -7.01 49.49 36.64
CA VAL A 2 -6.01 48.55 37.26
C VAL A 2 -4.76 48.18 36.42
N ARG A 3 -3.60 48.84 36.57
CA ARG A 3 -2.46 48.55 37.51
C ARG A 3 -1.88 47.11 37.38
N ARG A 4 -0.65 46.86 36.90
CA ARG A 4 0.75 47.22 37.34
C ARG A 4 1.35 46.39 38.50
N LEU A 5 2.33 45.54 38.16
CA LEU A 5 3.61 45.16 38.83
C LEU A 5 4.50 44.51 37.73
N ARG A 6 5.86 44.56 37.60
CA ARG A 6 7.01 45.20 38.28
C ARG A 6 7.42 44.70 39.67
N ASN A 7 8.70 44.43 40.00
CA ASN A 7 9.96 44.42 39.20
C ASN A 7 11.05 43.49 39.87
N PRO A 8 12.39 43.53 39.57
CA PRO A 8 13.30 42.36 39.75
C PRO A 8 14.47 42.55 40.75
N ALA A 9 15.32 41.53 40.90
CA ALA A 9 16.72 41.56 41.39
C ALA A 9 17.43 40.19 41.18
N LEU A 10 18.76 40.00 41.35
CA LEU A 10 19.93 40.63 40.69
C LEU A 10 21.23 39.82 41.01
N ASN A 11 22.14 39.66 40.03
CA ASN A 11 23.60 39.41 40.13
C ASN A 11 24.25 38.34 41.07
N ARG A 12 24.95 37.34 40.46
CA ARG A 12 26.42 37.02 40.53
C ARG A 12 27.15 36.80 41.90
N PRO A 13 28.40 36.25 41.97
CA PRO A 13 28.98 35.02 41.34
C PRO A 13 30.00 34.23 42.25
N LYS A 14 30.63 33.16 41.71
CA LYS A 14 31.91 32.47 42.12
C LYS A 14 31.96 31.60 43.41
N LYS A 15 32.43 30.34 43.28
CA LYS A 15 33.74 29.81 43.79
C LYS A 15 34.02 28.35 43.32
N ARG A 16 35.23 27.83 43.59
CA ARG A 16 35.75 26.46 43.27
C ARG A 16 36.00 25.63 44.54
N ALA A 17 35.82 24.31 44.48
CA ALA A 17 36.43 23.22 45.30
C ALA A 17 35.70 21.89 44.96
N ARG A 18 36.20 20.66 45.19
CA ARG A 18 37.56 20.04 45.32
C ARG A 18 37.34 18.51 45.16
N ILE A 19 38.37 17.73 44.80
CA ILE A 19 38.32 16.25 44.74
C ILE A 19 38.93 15.66 46.03
N GLU A 20 38.32 14.60 46.56
CA GLU A 20 38.83 13.63 47.54
C GLU A 20 37.92 12.38 47.46
N ASP A 21 38.28 11.21 47.98
CA ASP A 21 39.32 10.25 47.52
C ASP A 21 38.96 8.86 48.11
N SER A 22 39.31 7.71 47.49
CA SER A 22 39.01 6.36 48.05
C SER A 22 39.80 5.20 47.42
N ASP A 23 40.87 4.81 48.12
CA ASP A 23 41.56 3.50 48.14
C ASP A 23 40.61 2.32 48.52
N VAL A 24 40.91 1.01 48.41
CA VAL A 24 42.01 0.14 47.87
C VAL A 24 41.48 -1.32 47.83
N GLU A 25 41.93 -2.26 46.97
CA GLU A 25 42.87 -3.36 47.30
C GLU A 25 43.21 -4.24 46.07
N ILE A 26 44.36 -4.92 46.13
CA ILE A 26 44.88 -5.89 45.15
C ILE A 26 45.34 -7.14 45.90
N LEU A 27 45.09 -8.34 45.36
CA LEU A 27 45.73 -9.60 45.80
C LEU A 27 46.19 -10.45 44.60
N ASP A 28 47.36 -11.08 44.74
CA ASP A 28 48.12 -11.76 43.68
C ASP A 28 47.79 -13.26 43.49
N GLY A 29 48.17 -13.80 42.31
CA GLY A 29 48.10 -15.23 41.98
C GLY A 29 49.01 -15.62 40.79
N PRO A 30 50.10 -16.41 40.97
CA PRO A 30 51.15 -16.62 39.96
C PRO A 30 50.96 -17.86 39.02
N PRO A 31 51.80 -18.04 37.96
CA PRO A 31 51.38 -18.70 36.70
C PRO A 31 52.23 -19.90 36.21
N SER A 32 51.91 -20.42 35.00
CA SER A 32 52.70 -21.26 34.04
C SER A 32 51.85 -22.41 33.47
N SER A 33 51.97 -22.95 32.24
CA SER A 33 52.59 -22.60 30.92
C SER A 33 52.07 -23.64 29.86
N SER A 34 52.42 -23.80 28.58
CA SER A 34 53.39 -23.24 27.60
C SER A 34 52.96 -23.63 26.14
N GLN A 35 53.73 -23.23 25.10
CA GLN A 35 53.67 -23.66 23.67
C GLN A 35 52.44 -23.20 22.82
N GLY A 36 52.56 -22.85 21.52
CA GLY A 36 53.75 -22.60 20.69
C GLY A 36 53.49 -22.39 19.18
N THR A 37 54.51 -21.92 18.44
CA THR A 37 54.64 -21.77 16.95
C THR A 37 54.01 -20.54 16.25
N ASN A 38 54.50 -20.23 15.03
CA ASN A 38 54.44 -18.93 14.35
C ASN A 38 53.81 -18.99 12.92
N GLY A 39 53.24 -17.86 12.47
CA GLY A 39 52.89 -17.60 11.06
C GLY A 39 52.43 -16.15 10.84
N SER A 40 53.01 -15.44 9.87
CA SER A 40 52.85 -13.98 9.66
C SER A 40 52.42 -13.66 8.22
N PRO A 41 52.09 -12.40 7.85
CA PRO A 41 51.35 -11.35 8.58
C PRO A 41 50.19 -10.74 7.76
N SER A 42 49.35 -9.89 8.37
CA SER A 42 48.51 -8.92 7.64
C SER A 42 48.51 -7.55 8.32
N ASN A 43 48.96 -6.52 7.59
CA ASN A 43 48.91 -5.12 8.03
C ASN A 43 47.48 -4.57 7.91
N GLY A 44 47.05 -3.61 8.74
CA GLY A 44 45.72 -3.00 8.56
C GLY A 44 45.22 -1.94 9.56
N LEU A 45 45.83 -1.79 10.75
CA LEU A 45 45.61 -0.65 11.68
C LEU A 45 44.14 -0.28 12.00
N SER A 46 43.43 -1.12 12.77
CA SER A 46 42.43 -0.61 13.73
C SER A 46 43.10 -0.42 15.09
N ALA A 47 43.82 0.70 15.24
CA ALA A 47 44.43 1.08 16.52
C ALA A 47 43.35 1.61 17.48
N CYS A 48 42.73 0.72 18.26
CA CYS A 48 42.03 1.13 19.46
C CYS A 48 43.09 1.63 20.47
N VAL A 49 43.11 2.95 20.74
CA VAL A 49 44.06 3.53 21.68
C VAL A 49 43.74 3.00 23.08
N SER A 50 44.59 2.09 23.56
CA SER A 50 44.42 1.48 24.88
C SER A 50 44.87 2.47 25.96
N SER A 51 44.31 2.36 27.17
CA SER A 51 44.83 3.12 28.31
C SER A 51 46.28 2.78 28.67
N LYS A 52 46.84 1.69 28.12
CA LYS A 52 48.27 1.35 28.21
C LYS A 52 49.18 2.21 27.33
N ASP A 53 48.65 2.84 26.27
CA ASP A 53 49.43 3.65 25.33
C ASP A 53 49.46 5.14 25.74
N ALA A 54 48.70 5.51 26.77
CA ALA A 54 48.52 6.88 27.26
C ALA A 54 49.53 7.23 28.37
N TYR A 55 50.77 7.55 28.00
CA TYR A 55 51.81 8.00 28.93
C TYR A 55 51.50 9.39 29.54
N MET A 56 50.88 9.42 30.72
CA MET A 56 50.73 10.63 31.53
C MET A 56 52.05 10.99 32.23
N LEU A 57 52.73 12.03 31.74
CA LEU A 57 53.91 12.62 32.38
C LEU A 57 53.50 13.46 33.61
N VAL A 58 53.53 12.85 34.79
CA VAL A 58 53.27 13.52 36.07
C VAL A 58 54.56 14.12 36.63
N TYR A 59 54.69 15.45 36.55
CA TYR A 59 55.83 16.18 37.13
C TYR A 59 55.55 16.56 38.59
N ALA A 60 56.17 15.85 39.54
CA ALA A 60 56.20 16.24 40.93
C ALA A 60 57.26 17.35 41.15
N ARG A 61 56.83 18.57 41.47
CA ARG A 61 57.73 19.65 41.90
C ARG A 61 58.22 19.34 43.31
N SER A 62 59.50 18.99 43.45
CA SER A 62 60.14 18.85 44.76
C SER A 62 60.32 20.22 45.41
N GLU A 63 59.86 20.37 46.65
CA GLU A 63 60.15 21.53 47.49
C GLU A 63 61.12 21.07 48.59
N GLN A 64 62.42 21.15 48.30
CA GLN A 64 63.45 21.00 49.33
C GLN A 64 63.66 22.35 50.02
N SER A 65 63.58 22.30 51.34
CA SER A 65 63.64 23.43 52.27
C SER A 65 64.86 24.33 52.08
N GLU A 66 64.63 25.64 52.13
CA GLU A 66 65.68 26.61 52.42
C GLU A 66 66.22 26.37 53.83
N GLU A 67 67.52 26.06 53.97
CA GLU A 67 68.38 26.80 54.90
C GLU A 67 69.89 26.50 54.69
N ASN A 68 70.68 27.58 54.74
CA ASN A 68 72.13 27.62 55.02
C ASN A 68 73.13 26.98 54.01
N LEU A 69 73.52 27.82 53.04
CA LEU A 69 74.91 28.18 52.74
C LEU A 69 75.95 27.06 52.45
N SER A 70 76.24 26.84 51.17
CA SER A 70 77.58 27.11 50.61
C SER A 70 77.57 27.17 49.08
N THR A 71 78.50 27.94 48.50
CA THR A 71 78.60 28.18 47.06
C THR A 71 79.18 26.98 46.32
N GLU A 72 78.34 26.13 45.70
CA GLU A 72 78.78 25.30 44.57
C GLU A 72 77.62 24.80 43.68
N ASN A 73 77.90 24.69 42.38
CA ASN A 73 77.24 23.79 41.42
C ASN A 73 75.70 23.81 41.29
N GLN A 74 75.11 24.97 40.97
CA GLN A 74 73.91 25.02 40.12
C GLN A 74 74.30 25.33 38.66
N SER A 75 74.61 24.27 37.90
CA SER A 75 74.52 24.37 36.44
C SER A 75 73.05 24.53 36.05
N PRO A 76 72.70 25.38 35.07
CA PRO A 76 71.35 25.34 34.49
C PRO A 76 71.12 23.93 33.91
N ILE A 77 69.91 23.40 34.10
CA ILE A 77 69.49 22.16 33.44
C ILE A 77 69.57 22.44 31.94
N LYS A 78 70.61 21.90 31.29
CA LYS A 78 70.72 21.95 29.84
C LYS A 78 69.59 21.12 29.27
N ASP A 79 68.77 21.71 28.42
CA ASP A 79 67.71 20.99 27.70
C ASP A 79 68.31 19.72 27.08
N ALA A 80 67.67 18.58 27.32
CA ALA A 80 68.20 17.27 26.98
C ALA A 80 68.11 17.05 25.45
N VAL A 81 69.06 17.63 24.70
CA VAL A 81 69.12 17.53 23.24
C VAL A 81 69.19 16.05 22.85
N PRO A 82 68.18 15.51 22.14
CA PRO A 82 68.17 14.11 21.76
C PRO A 82 69.29 13.79 20.75
N PRO A 83 69.76 12.53 20.67
CA PRO A 83 70.91 12.17 19.84
C PRO A 83 70.74 12.61 18.37
N PRO A 84 71.79 13.10 17.68
CA PRO A 84 71.67 13.65 16.33
C PRO A 84 70.97 12.73 15.32
N ARG A 85 71.23 11.42 15.38
CA ARG A 85 70.57 10.41 14.54
C ARG A 85 69.07 10.26 14.81
N ALA A 86 68.61 10.52 16.04
CA ALA A 86 67.19 10.51 16.38
C ALA A 86 66.50 11.80 15.88
N LEU A 87 67.16 12.95 16.01
CA LEU A 87 66.70 14.21 15.40
C LEU A 87 66.59 14.11 13.87
N GLU A 88 67.57 13.50 13.21
CA GLU A 88 67.57 13.27 11.76
C GLU A 88 66.35 12.46 11.31
N VAL A 89 66.05 11.33 11.97
CA VAL A 89 64.86 10.51 11.67
C VAL A 89 63.56 11.27 11.93
N VAL A 90 63.44 12.02 13.04
CA VAL A 90 62.27 12.84 13.34
C VAL A 90 62.09 13.95 12.30
N ASN A 91 63.16 14.61 11.87
CA ASN A 91 63.10 15.65 10.85
C ASN A 91 62.67 15.11 9.49
N VAL A 92 63.11 13.91 9.10
CA VAL A 92 62.65 13.23 7.87
C VAL A 92 61.16 12.89 7.95
N LEU A 93 60.71 12.27 9.05
CA LEU A 93 59.31 11.89 9.23
C LEU A 93 58.38 13.13 9.30
N ASN A 94 58.82 14.21 9.94
CA ASN A 94 58.10 15.48 9.94
C ASN A 94 58.00 16.06 8.52
N ALA A 95 59.09 16.09 7.75
CA ALA A 95 59.07 16.60 6.38
C ALA A 95 58.20 15.74 5.43
N GLU A 96 58.15 14.42 5.62
CA GLU A 96 57.22 13.53 4.91
C GLU A 96 55.76 13.81 5.31
N HIS A 97 55.50 14.05 6.60
CA HIS A 97 54.16 14.38 7.10
C HIS A 97 53.68 15.76 6.62
N ASP A 98 54.52 16.80 6.71
CA ASP A 98 54.22 18.15 6.24
C ASP A 98 53.90 18.14 4.75
N LYS A 99 54.70 17.42 3.94
CA LYS A 99 54.42 17.21 2.51
C LYS A 99 53.09 16.51 2.26
N ALA A 100 52.74 15.48 3.04
CA ALA A 100 51.47 14.79 2.91
C ALA A 100 50.27 15.69 3.30
N CYS A 101 50.46 16.57 4.28
CA CYS A 101 49.48 17.59 4.67
C CYS A 101 49.30 18.67 3.59
N ASP A 102 50.38 19.14 2.96
CA ASP A 102 50.32 20.07 1.82
C ASP A 102 49.62 19.43 0.59
N GLU A 103 49.96 18.18 0.25
CA GLU A 103 49.29 17.43 -0.81
C GLU A 103 47.79 17.24 -0.53
N PHE A 104 47.43 16.95 0.73
CA PHE A 104 46.03 16.86 1.15
C PHE A 104 45.31 18.21 1.07
N ALA A 105 45.91 19.29 1.57
CA ALA A 105 45.34 20.63 1.55
C ALA A 105 45.13 21.15 0.11
N ALA A 106 46.10 20.91 -0.78
CA ALA A 106 45.96 21.21 -2.20
C ALA A 106 44.82 20.42 -2.87
N LYS A 107 44.67 19.13 -2.51
CA LYS A 107 43.58 18.27 -3.00
C LYS A 107 42.22 18.70 -2.46
N GLU A 108 42.11 19.07 -1.18
CA GLU A 108 40.88 19.58 -0.58
C GLU A 108 40.46 20.90 -1.21
N LYS A 109 41.39 21.85 -1.36
CA LYS A 109 41.17 23.12 -2.04
C LYS A 109 40.64 22.91 -3.46
N LYS A 110 41.29 22.06 -4.26
CA LYS A 110 40.85 21.76 -5.63
C LYS A 110 39.45 21.12 -5.68
N ALA A 111 39.14 20.22 -4.75
CA ALA A 111 37.81 19.60 -4.64
C ALA A 111 36.73 20.62 -4.25
N ARG A 112 37.04 21.53 -3.32
CA ARG A 112 36.17 22.63 -2.87
C ARG A 112 35.89 23.63 -4.00
N GLU A 113 36.92 24.04 -4.73
CA GLU A 113 36.80 24.94 -5.89
C GLU A 113 35.94 24.33 -7.00
N ALA A 114 36.13 23.04 -7.31
CA ALA A 114 35.31 22.31 -8.29
C ALA A 114 33.84 22.17 -7.84
N PHE A 115 33.60 21.88 -6.55
CA PHE A 115 32.26 21.85 -5.97
C PHE A 115 31.57 23.21 -6.06
N ASP A 116 32.25 24.29 -5.66
CA ASP A 116 31.69 25.65 -5.73
C ASP A 116 31.51 26.15 -7.17
N GLN A 117 32.27 25.65 -8.15
CA GLN A 117 32.01 25.88 -9.57
C GLN A 117 30.70 25.20 -10.02
N LYS A 118 30.58 23.88 -9.84
CA LYS A 118 29.36 23.14 -10.24
C LYS A 118 28.12 23.58 -9.46
N ARG A 119 28.26 23.92 -8.17
CA ARG A 119 27.18 24.51 -7.35
C ARG A 119 26.74 25.88 -7.88
N ARG A 120 27.66 26.75 -8.29
CA ARG A 120 27.30 28.05 -8.91
C ARG A 120 26.54 27.85 -10.21
N MET A 121 27.00 26.95 -11.10
CA MET A 121 26.30 26.61 -12.34
C MET A 121 24.86 26.13 -12.09
N VAL A 122 24.67 25.13 -11.21
CA VAL A 122 23.34 24.58 -10.90
C VAL A 122 22.42 25.64 -10.28
N MET A 123 22.94 26.47 -9.38
CA MET A 123 22.17 27.56 -8.75
C MET A 123 21.80 28.68 -9.74
N ASP A 124 22.62 28.93 -10.75
CA ASP A 124 22.37 29.92 -11.79
C ASP A 124 21.28 29.44 -12.77
N ILE A 125 21.35 28.17 -13.20
CA ILE A 125 20.28 27.50 -13.95
C ILE A 125 18.98 27.52 -13.12
N TYR A 126 19.01 27.07 -11.86
CA TYR A 126 17.85 27.06 -10.95
C TYR A 126 17.21 28.46 -10.74
N ARG A 127 17.97 29.54 -10.89
CA ARG A 127 17.45 30.92 -10.78
C ARG A 127 16.88 31.45 -12.10
N SER A 128 17.39 30.98 -13.23
CA SER A 128 17.05 31.50 -14.57
C SER A 128 16.06 30.63 -15.36
N TRP A 129 15.81 29.38 -14.93
CA TRP A 129 14.98 28.40 -15.64
C TRP A 129 13.46 28.68 -15.68
N SER A 130 12.99 29.67 -14.93
CA SER A 130 11.58 30.05 -14.85
C SER A 130 11.21 30.97 -16.01
N LEU A 131 9.99 30.79 -16.53
CA LEU A 131 9.46 31.64 -17.58
C LEU A 131 9.20 33.07 -17.10
N SER A 132 9.30 34.00 -18.03
CA SER A 132 9.10 35.44 -17.91
C SER A 132 7.89 35.92 -18.73
N SER A 133 7.47 35.17 -19.76
CA SER A 133 6.19 35.31 -20.44
C SER A 133 5.50 33.95 -20.63
N TYR A 134 4.30 33.91 -21.23
CA TYR A 134 3.61 32.64 -21.49
C TYR A 134 4.18 31.89 -22.70
N ASP A 135 4.64 32.65 -23.70
CA ASP A 135 4.96 32.24 -25.07
C ASP A 135 6.45 31.90 -25.29
N GLU A 136 7.27 31.95 -24.23
CA GLU A 136 8.67 31.53 -24.26
C GLU A 136 8.81 30.02 -24.48
N ASP A 137 9.77 29.64 -25.36
CA ASP A 137 10.13 28.25 -25.64
C ASP A 137 10.39 27.46 -24.34
N SER A 138 9.57 26.44 -24.12
CA SER A 138 9.52 25.72 -22.86
C SER A 138 9.16 24.25 -23.01
N ILE A 139 9.65 23.47 -22.05
CA ILE A 139 9.52 22.02 -21.93
C ILE A 139 8.90 21.71 -20.57
N ILE A 140 8.11 20.65 -20.51
CA ILE A 140 7.55 20.09 -19.29
C ILE A 140 8.50 19.02 -18.76
N VAL A 141 8.85 19.14 -17.47
CA VAL A 141 9.72 18.19 -16.77
C VAL A 141 9.03 17.77 -15.48
N SER A 142 9.18 16.49 -15.11
CA SER A 142 8.71 15.96 -13.83
C SER A 142 9.40 16.64 -12.65
N ARG A 143 8.63 16.91 -11.60
CA ARG A 143 9.16 17.31 -10.29
C ARG A 143 10.15 16.27 -9.76
N GLN A 144 9.84 14.97 -9.86
CA GLN A 144 10.71 13.89 -9.38
C GLN A 144 12.03 13.83 -10.17
N ALA A 145 11.96 14.05 -11.49
CA ALA A 145 13.16 14.14 -12.33
C ALA A 145 14.04 15.34 -11.97
N LEU A 146 13.45 16.52 -11.74
CA LEU A 146 14.16 17.72 -11.31
C LEU A 146 14.76 17.57 -9.90
N GLU A 147 14.04 16.98 -8.94
CA GLU A 147 14.56 16.70 -7.60
C GLU A 147 15.71 15.68 -7.67
N SER A 148 15.60 14.65 -8.50
CA SER A 148 16.68 13.69 -8.77
C SER A 148 17.91 14.36 -9.39
N TRP A 149 17.72 15.28 -10.34
CA TRP A 149 18.81 16.05 -10.95
C TRP A 149 19.50 16.99 -9.95
N LEU A 150 18.79 17.52 -8.95
CA LEU A 150 19.42 18.30 -7.87
C LEU A 150 20.16 17.40 -6.87
N LEU A 151 19.62 16.23 -6.54
CA LEU A 151 20.17 15.32 -5.52
C LEU A 151 21.35 14.47 -5.99
N HIS A 152 21.44 14.11 -7.28
CA HIS A 152 22.46 13.17 -7.80
C HIS A 152 23.93 13.58 -7.60
N ARG A 153 24.15 14.82 -7.18
CA ARG A 153 25.44 15.49 -6.95
C ARG A 153 25.85 15.55 -5.48
N ILE A 154 24.87 15.41 -4.59
CA ILE A 154 25.00 15.57 -3.14
C ILE A 154 25.15 14.18 -2.49
N SER A 155 24.42 13.20 -3.02
CA SER A 155 24.62 11.79 -2.68
C SER A 155 25.99 11.31 -3.14
N LYS A 156 26.75 10.68 -2.23
CA LYS A 156 27.86 9.81 -2.61
C LYS A 156 27.33 8.69 -3.53
N PRO A 157 28.12 8.18 -4.48
CA PRO A 157 27.73 6.95 -5.19
C PRO A 157 27.51 5.84 -4.15
N PRO A 158 26.48 4.98 -4.31
CA PRO A 158 26.30 3.86 -3.41
C PRO A 158 27.53 2.97 -3.49
N THR A 159 28.15 2.69 -2.34
CA THR A 159 29.19 1.67 -2.27
C THR A 159 28.57 0.34 -2.65
N THR A 160 28.95 -0.19 -3.81
CA THR A 160 28.51 -1.50 -4.29
C THR A 160 29.04 -2.58 -3.36
N LYS A 161 28.24 -2.92 -2.33
CA LYS A 161 28.32 -4.23 -1.71
C LYS A 161 27.97 -5.24 -2.81
N HIS A 162 28.79 -6.28 -2.95
CA HIS A 162 28.39 -7.43 -3.74
C HIS A 162 27.25 -8.14 -3.01
N ASP A 163 26.03 -7.94 -3.48
CA ASP A 163 24.94 -8.85 -3.14
C ASP A 163 25.15 -10.19 -3.89
N VAL A 164 24.79 -11.28 -3.21
CA VAL A 164 25.17 -12.65 -3.58
C VAL A 164 24.29 -13.15 -4.74
N PRO A 165 24.87 -13.77 -5.79
CA PRO A 165 24.07 -14.45 -6.82
C PRO A 165 23.30 -15.64 -6.21
N VAL A 166 21.99 -15.68 -6.46
CA VAL A 166 21.16 -16.86 -6.16
C VAL A 166 21.32 -17.89 -7.28
N GLU A 167 21.52 -19.15 -6.93
CA GLU A 167 21.72 -20.25 -7.89
C GLU A 167 20.42 -20.63 -8.61
N SER A 168 20.47 -20.86 -9.93
CA SER A 168 19.50 -21.72 -10.66
C SER A 168 20.05 -22.20 -12.02
N SER A 169 20.44 -23.48 -12.08
CA SER A 169 20.39 -24.41 -13.24
C SER A 169 20.87 -23.98 -14.65
N ASP A 170 22.06 -24.49 -15.01
CA ASP A 170 22.34 -25.34 -16.19
C ASP A 170 21.96 -24.88 -17.63
N ASN A 171 22.92 -24.33 -18.38
CA ASN A 171 23.71 -25.10 -19.38
C ASN A 171 24.66 -24.21 -20.24
N PRO A 172 25.95 -24.57 -20.38
CA PRO A 172 26.91 -24.00 -21.34
C PRO A 172 27.38 -25.04 -22.39
N PRO A 173 28.41 -24.81 -23.24
CA PRO A 173 28.94 -23.56 -23.83
C PRO A 173 29.07 -23.62 -25.38
N ILE A 174 29.28 -22.46 -26.03
CA ILE A 174 30.30 -22.34 -27.08
C ILE A 174 31.15 -21.08 -26.79
N VAL A 175 32.46 -21.20 -26.99
CA VAL A 175 33.49 -20.21 -26.64
C VAL A 175 33.90 -19.40 -27.87
N ASN A 176 34.15 -18.10 -27.70
CA ASN A 176 35.32 -17.41 -28.27
C ASN A 176 35.53 -16.06 -27.56
N GLY A 177 36.80 -15.74 -27.24
CA GLY A 177 37.13 -14.57 -26.42
C GLY A 177 38.42 -13.88 -26.84
N THR A 178 38.35 -12.56 -26.96
CA THR A 178 39.42 -11.55 -27.04
C THR A 178 38.75 -10.22 -26.68
N GLY A 179 39.34 -9.28 -25.94
CA GLY A 179 40.64 -9.18 -25.28
C GLY A 179 40.65 -7.86 -24.48
N ALA A 180 41.64 -7.63 -23.61
CA ALA A 180 41.59 -6.51 -22.66
C ALA A 180 41.58 -5.12 -23.33
N ASN A 181 40.80 -4.19 -22.76
CA ASN A 181 40.98 -2.73 -22.92
C ASN A 181 40.20 -1.95 -21.84
N GLU A 182 40.73 -1.93 -20.60
CA GLU A 182 40.26 -1.03 -19.52
C GLU A 182 40.68 0.43 -19.79
N ALA A 183 40.11 1.08 -20.80
CA ALA A 183 40.51 2.44 -21.19
C ALA A 183 39.43 3.29 -21.90
N SER A 184 38.14 3.17 -21.55
CA SER A 184 37.11 4.17 -21.91
C SER A 184 35.74 3.91 -21.24
N ILE A 185 35.52 4.45 -20.03
CA ILE A 185 34.16 4.86 -19.66
C ILE A 185 33.91 6.18 -20.37
N LYS A 186 33.29 6.10 -21.56
CA LYS A 186 32.85 7.29 -22.30
C LYS A 186 31.74 8.00 -21.53
N ASP A 187 31.67 9.31 -21.70
CA ASP A 187 30.75 10.20 -20.99
C ASP A 187 29.29 10.00 -21.48
N PHE A 188 28.67 8.91 -21.00
CA PHE A 188 27.26 8.62 -21.25
C PHE A 188 26.40 9.54 -20.38
N GLY A 189 25.92 10.61 -21.00
CA GLY A 189 25.11 11.64 -20.36
C GLY A 189 23.91 11.09 -19.58
N ARG A 190 23.66 11.65 -18.39
CA ARG A 190 22.72 11.10 -17.41
C ARG A 190 21.27 11.43 -17.75
N SER A 191 20.48 10.40 -18.06
CA SER A 191 19.04 10.51 -18.26
C SER A 191 18.26 10.49 -16.95
N PHE A 192 17.30 11.40 -16.81
CA PHE A 192 16.29 11.42 -15.75
C PHE A 192 14.91 11.21 -16.38
N GLN A 193 14.13 10.27 -15.83
CA GLN A 193 12.85 9.87 -16.43
C GLN A 193 11.69 10.79 -16.00
N ASN A 194 10.85 11.16 -16.96
CA ASN A 194 9.60 11.89 -16.77
C ASN A 194 8.38 10.96 -16.69
N ASP A 195 8.56 9.64 -16.67
CA ASP A 195 7.49 8.64 -16.79
C ASP A 195 6.36 8.80 -15.74
N ASP A 196 6.68 9.35 -14.56
CA ASP A 196 5.68 9.59 -13.52
C ASP A 196 4.62 10.62 -13.93
N ILE A 197 4.93 11.58 -14.83
CA ILE A 197 3.98 12.58 -15.34
C ILE A 197 3.29 12.18 -16.67
N VAL A 198 3.53 10.94 -17.14
CA VAL A 198 2.96 10.39 -18.39
C VAL A 198 1.68 9.60 -18.09
N CYS A 199 0.73 9.58 -19.04
CA CYS A 199 -0.50 8.77 -18.99
C CYS A 199 -0.33 7.43 -19.75
N PRO A 200 -1.26 6.47 -19.65
CA PRO A 200 -1.19 5.20 -20.41
C PRO A 200 -1.09 5.37 -21.94
N HIS A 201 -1.53 6.52 -22.48
CA HIS A 201 -1.46 6.84 -23.91
C HIS A 201 -0.10 7.44 -24.34
N GLY A 202 0.91 7.45 -23.46
CA GLY A 202 2.28 7.93 -23.77
C GLY A 202 2.44 9.44 -23.87
N ARG A 203 1.44 10.22 -23.44
CA ARG A 203 1.40 11.70 -23.45
C ARG A 203 1.39 12.27 -22.03
N LEU A 204 1.52 13.60 -21.89
CA LEU A 204 1.44 14.25 -20.57
C LEU A 204 0.05 14.07 -19.95
N ASP A 205 0.02 13.64 -18.68
CA ASP A 205 -1.21 13.36 -17.94
C ASP A 205 -1.81 14.65 -17.33
N PRO A 206 -2.97 15.15 -17.81
CA PRO A 206 -3.57 16.38 -17.28
C PRO A 206 -3.93 16.32 -15.80
N SER A 207 -4.14 15.12 -15.21
CA SER A 207 -4.41 14.97 -13.78
C SER A 207 -3.19 15.24 -12.90
N LYS A 208 -1.97 15.12 -13.47
CA LYS A 208 -0.69 15.21 -12.77
C LYS A 208 -0.03 16.59 -12.88
N ALA A 209 -0.75 17.62 -13.31
CA ALA A 209 -0.22 18.97 -13.54
C ALA A 209 0.51 19.58 -12.32
N SER A 210 0.16 19.19 -11.09
CA SER A 210 0.84 19.61 -9.84
C SER A 210 2.21 18.95 -9.62
N SER A 211 2.49 17.83 -10.28
CA SER A 211 3.79 17.13 -10.30
C SER A 211 4.66 17.56 -11.49
N MET A 212 4.17 18.43 -12.37
CA MET A 212 4.91 18.94 -13.52
C MET A 212 5.52 20.31 -13.24
N LYS A 213 6.62 20.63 -13.93
CA LYS A 213 7.12 22.00 -14.02
C LYS A 213 7.39 22.37 -15.49
N ARG A 214 6.91 23.56 -15.90
CA ARG A 214 7.29 24.17 -17.17
C ARG A 214 8.61 24.94 -17.01
N VAL A 215 9.58 24.61 -17.85
CA VAL A 215 11.00 25.03 -17.77
C VAL A 215 11.42 25.64 -19.10
N LYS A 216 12.20 26.73 -19.08
CA LYS A 216 12.78 27.32 -20.31
C LYS A 216 13.64 26.31 -21.08
N GLN A 217 13.45 26.20 -22.40
CA GLN A 217 14.28 25.36 -23.28
C GLN A 217 15.78 25.65 -23.07
N LYS A 218 16.16 26.94 -23.12
CA LYS A 218 17.53 27.42 -22.87
C LYS A 218 18.13 26.99 -21.52
N ALA A 219 17.31 26.70 -20.51
CA ALA A 219 17.79 26.19 -19.24
C ALA A 219 18.03 24.67 -19.27
N LEU A 220 17.27 23.92 -20.06
CA LEU A 220 17.55 22.50 -20.32
C LEU A 220 18.75 22.31 -21.25
N ASP A 221 18.92 23.17 -22.25
CA ASP A 221 20.10 23.18 -23.13
C ASP A 221 21.38 23.30 -22.29
N ARG A 222 21.41 24.23 -21.33
CA ARG A 222 22.51 24.36 -20.35
C ARG A 222 22.70 23.14 -19.45
N ILE A 223 21.66 22.37 -19.14
CA ILE A 223 21.79 21.11 -18.39
C ILE A 223 22.39 20.01 -19.29
N ALA A 224 22.07 19.99 -20.58
CA ALA A 224 22.72 19.09 -21.54
C ALA A 224 24.18 19.48 -21.82
N ASP A 225 24.49 20.77 -21.89
CA ASP A 225 25.83 21.26 -22.26
C ASP A 225 26.79 21.37 -21.06
N GLU A 226 26.37 21.96 -19.93
CA GLU A 226 27.24 22.17 -18.76
C GLU A 226 27.25 20.96 -17.80
N ASP A 227 26.34 20.01 -17.98
CA ASP A 227 26.17 18.86 -17.08
C ASP A 227 25.96 17.50 -17.76
N HIS A 228 25.81 17.47 -19.08
CA HIS A 228 25.56 16.24 -19.85
C HIS A 228 24.33 15.46 -19.35
N ALA A 229 23.37 16.16 -18.75
CA ALA A 229 22.14 15.59 -18.20
C ALA A 229 20.94 15.87 -19.12
N ARG A 230 20.01 14.93 -19.21
CA ARG A 230 18.82 15.02 -20.08
C ARG A 230 17.58 14.49 -19.40
N PHE A 231 16.43 15.07 -19.72
CA PHE A 231 15.12 14.63 -19.25
C PHE A 231 14.39 13.90 -20.39
N ILE A 232 13.90 12.69 -20.13
CA ILE A 232 13.37 11.78 -21.14
C ILE A 232 12.04 11.18 -20.64
N PRO A 233 10.98 11.07 -21.45
CA PRO A 233 10.80 11.76 -22.73
C PRO A 233 10.78 13.29 -22.54
N ALA A 234 11.15 14.04 -23.57
CA ALA A 234 11.07 15.50 -23.56
C ALA A 234 9.72 15.93 -24.13
N PHE A 235 8.89 16.61 -23.31
CA PHE A 235 7.53 17.00 -23.68
C PHE A 235 7.38 18.51 -23.78
N LYS A 236 6.66 18.99 -24.81
CA LYS A 236 6.21 20.38 -24.92
C LYS A 236 4.89 20.59 -24.18
N PRO A 237 4.51 21.85 -23.86
CA PRO A 237 3.18 22.17 -23.32
C PRO A 237 2.00 21.76 -24.22
N SER A 238 2.24 21.51 -25.51
CA SER A 238 1.27 20.94 -26.46
C SER A 238 0.96 19.46 -26.23
N ASP A 239 1.82 18.73 -25.53
CA ASP A 239 1.84 17.27 -25.57
C ASP A 239 0.95 16.65 -24.48
N VAL A 240 -0.03 17.44 -24.01
CA VAL A 240 -1.12 17.02 -23.11
C VAL A 240 -1.98 15.98 -23.81
N CYS A 241 -2.35 14.94 -23.08
CA CYS A 241 -3.19 13.88 -23.60
C CYS A 241 -4.63 14.36 -23.80
N GLU A 242 -5.01 14.59 -25.06
CA GLU A 242 -6.36 14.97 -25.50
C GLU A 242 -7.42 13.99 -24.99
N GLU A 243 -7.19 12.68 -25.14
CA GLU A 243 -8.06 11.61 -24.63
C GLU A 243 -8.29 11.71 -23.11
N CYS A 244 -7.26 12.05 -22.33
CA CYS A 244 -7.40 12.25 -20.88
C CYS A 244 -8.05 13.60 -20.51
N VAL A 245 -7.92 14.64 -21.34
CA VAL A 245 -8.64 15.91 -21.16
C VAL A 245 -10.13 15.73 -21.43
N GLU A 246 -10.47 15.02 -22.51
CA GLU A 246 -11.85 14.67 -22.86
C GLU A 246 -12.48 13.77 -21.77
N ALA A 247 -11.74 12.78 -21.25
CA ALA A 247 -12.17 11.96 -20.13
C ALA A 247 -12.56 12.79 -18.89
N ILE A 248 -11.65 13.67 -18.45
CA ILE A 248 -11.86 14.54 -17.29
C ILE A 248 -13.01 15.51 -17.54
N PHE A 249 -13.19 15.98 -18.78
CA PHE A 249 -14.31 16.84 -19.16
C PHE A 249 -15.65 16.10 -19.07
N TYR A 250 -15.80 14.91 -19.66
CA TYR A 250 -17.05 14.15 -19.60
C TYR A 250 -17.37 13.68 -18.17
N GLU A 251 -16.40 13.15 -17.43
CA GLU A 251 -16.55 12.81 -16.00
C GLU A 251 -17.03 14.04 -15.20
N ARG A 252 -16.40 15.20 -15.40
CA ARG A 252 -16.79 16.43 -14.69
C ARG A 252 -18.15 16.96 -15.11
N MET A 253 -18.53 16.80 -16.37
CA MET A 253 -19.85 17.14 -16.88
C MET A 253 -20.94 16.21 -16.32
N TYR A 254 -20.66 14.90 -16.22
CA TYR A 254 -21.55 13.91 -15.62
C TYR A 254 -21.79 14.18 -14.14
N GLN A 255 -20.72 14.46 -13.37
CA GLN A 255 -20.79 14.89 -11.96
C GLN A 255 -21.65 16.13 -11.71
N ILE A 256 -21.96 16.93 -12.74
CA ILE A 256 -22.82 18.12 -12.65
C ILE A 256 -24.24 17.80 -13.15
N ARG A 257 -24.39 17.12 -14.29
CA ARG A 257 -25.68 16.82 -14.92
C ARG A 257 -26.46 15.73 -14.17
N HIS A 258 -25.81 14.60 -13.89
CA HIS A 258 -26.49 13.44 -13.29
C HIS A 258 -27.24 13.77 -11.98
N PRO A 259 -26.66 14.52 -11.02
CA PRO A 259 -27.42 14.96 -9.83
C PRO A 259 -28.61 15.86 -10.18
N GLN A 260 -28.52 16.72 -11.20
CA GLN A 260 -29.62 17.58 -11.63
C GLN A 260 -30.76 16.76 -12.25
N ASP A 261 -30.44 15.77 -13.08
CA ASP A 261 -31.42 14.88 -13.70
C ASP A 261 -32.09 13.96 -12.67
N VAL A 262 -31.34 13.48 -11.66
CA VAL A 262 -31.91 12.74 -10.51
C VAL A 262 -32.85 13.61 -9.68
N THR A 263 -32.47 14.84 -9.32
CA THR A 263 -33.36 15.77 -8.59
C THR A 263 -34.62 16.09 -9.41
N ARG A 264 -34.45 16.40 -10.69
CA ARG A 264 -35.56 16.70 -11.62
C ARG A 264 -36.50 15.50 -11.79
N PHE A 265 -35.99 14.26 -11.71
CA PHE A 265 -36.80 13.05 -11.67
C PHE A 265 -37.59 12.96 -10.35
N GLU A 266 -36.95 13.15 -9.20
CA GLU A 266 -37.61 13.07 -7.88
C GLU A 266 -38.73 14.10 -7.69
N GLU A 267 -38.55 15.31 -8.24
CA GLU A 267 -39.56 16.39 -8.23
C GLU A 267 -40.85 16.05 -9.02
N VAL A 268 -40.82 15.07 -9.93
CA VAL A 268 -41.95 14.75 -10.82
C VAL A 268 -42.44 13.30 -10.75
N ASP A 269 -41.73 12.42 -10.04
CA ASP A 269 -42.06 11.00 -9.88
C ASP A 269 -43.14 10.77 -8.81
N HIS A 270 -44.30 11.40 -9.01
CA HIS A 270 -45.48 11.24 -8.19
C HIS A 270 -46.43 10.26 -8.89
N VAL A 271 -46.68 9.12 -8.23
CA VAL A 271 -47.36 7.97 -8.83
C VAL A 271 -48.71 7.76 -8.16
N GLU A 272 -49.76 8.31 -8.77
CA GLU A 272 -51.15 8.11 -8.34
C GLU A 272 -51.56 6.64 -8.49
N PRO A 273 -52.41 6.07 -7.59
CA PRO A 273 -52.79 4.66 -7.61
C PRO A 273 -53.33 4.18 -8.97
N GLU A 274 -54.23 4.95 -9.59
CA GLU A 274 -54.86 4.64 -10.88
C GLU A 274 -54.23 5.45 -12.04
N GLY A 275 -53.12 6.14 -11.77
CA GLY A 275 -52.47 7.05 -12.72
C GLY A 275 -51.78 6.35 -13.90
N ARG A 276 -51.79 7.03 -15.06
CA ARG A 276 -50.96 6.68 -16.22
C ARG A 276 -49.47 6.82 -15.86
N GLY A 277 -48.65 5.96 -16.43
CA GLY A 277 -47.21 5.92 -16.19
C GLY A 277 -46.55 4.82 -17.00
N TYR A 278 -45.32 4.46 -16.65
CA TYR A 278 -44.52 3.41 -17.30
C TYR A 278 -43.90 2.48 -16.26
N TRP A 279 -43.56 1.26 -16.65
CA TRP A 279 -42.83 0.31 -15.81
C TRP A 279 -41.33 0.36 -16.10
N ILE A 280 -40.52 0.49 -15.05
CA ILE A 280 -39.05 0.50 -15.10
C ILE A 280 -38.46 -0.55 -14.16
N SER A 281 -37.23 -1.01 -14.42
CA SER A 281 -36.49 -1.82 -13.46
C SER A 281 -36.30 -1.05 -12.15
N LYS A 282 -36.61 -1.71 -11.04
CA LYS A 282 -36.39 -1.19 -9.69
C LYS A 282 -34.91 -1.29 -9.28
N THR A 283 -34.16 -2.22 -9.87
CA THR A 283 -32.72 -2.35 -9.62
C THR A 283 -31.96 -1.24 -10.35
N TRP A 284 -32.24 -1.02 -11.64
CA TRP A 284 -31.74 0.12 -12.43
C TRP A 284 -32.02 1.44 -11.72
N LEU A 285 -33.29 1.73 -11.39
CA LEU A 285 -33.68 3.03 -10.84
C LEU A 285 -33.07 3.29 -9.45
N ARG A 286 -32.88 2.25 -8.63
CA ARG A 286 -32.20 2.40 -7.32
C ARG A 286 -30.73 2.78 -7.51
N ASP A 287 -30.05 2.17 -8.48
CA ASP A 287 -28.62 2.35 -8.67
C ASP A 287 -28.30 3.60 -9.50
N TRP A 288 -29.13 3.96 -10.48
CA TRP A 288 -29.07 5.25 -11.19
C TRP A 288 -29.27 6.44 -10.22
N LYS A 289 -30.21 6.35 -9.26
CA LYS A 289 -30.42 7.43 -8.27
C LYS A 289 -29.29 7.62 -7.25
N MET A 290 -28.20 6.84 -7.31
CA MET A 290 -27.03 7.07 -6.46
C MET A 290 -26.23 8.29 -6.94
N ALA A 291 -25.63 9.03 -6.00
CA ALA A 291 -24.71 10.14 -6.33
C ALA A 291 -23.43 9.70 -7.06
N LYS A 292 -23.16 8.39 -7.09
CA LYS A 292 -22.27 7.68 -8.01
C LYS A 292 -22.95 6.36 -8.38
N PRO A 293 -23.59 6.25 -9.56
CA PRO A 293 -24.25 5.01 -9.97
C PRO A 293 -23.25 3.87 -10.15
N LYS A 294 -23.66 2.64 -9.83
CA LYS A 294 -22.82 1.44 -10.05
C LYS A 294 -22.65 1.10 -11.53
N MET A 295 -23.63 1.52 -12.33
CA MET A 295 -23.66 1.37 -13.78
C MET A 295 -22.76 2.39 -14.51
N HIS A 296 -22.36 3.47 -13.83
CA HIS A 296 -21.50 4.48 -14.43
C HIS A 296 -20.06 3.98 -14.54
N THR A 297 -19.63 3.73 -15.77
CA THR A 297 -18.24 3.41 -16.09
C THR A 297 -17.62 4.60 -16.82
N PRO A 298 -16.49 5.17 -16.34
CA PRO A 298 -15.81 6.25 -17.05
C PRO A 298 -15.55 5.91 -18.51
N PHE A 299 -15.57 6.92 -19.38
CA PHE A 299 -15.49 6.79 -20.85
C PHE A 299 -16.67 6.07 -21.54
N GLN A 300 -17.64 5.53 -20.80
CA GLN A 300 -18.81 4.85 -21.36
C GLN A 300 -20.09 5.61 -21.03
N ALA A 301 -21.11 5.44 -21.86
CA ALA A 301 -22.46 5.89 -21.51
C ALA A 301 -23.08 4.93 -20.50
N ASP A 302 -23.83 5.45 -19.52
CA ASP A 302 -24.63 4.64 -18.62
C ASP A 302 -25.62 3.76 -19.43
N PRO A 303 -25.89 2.51 -19.04
CA PRO A 303 -26.86 1.65 -19.71
C PRO A 303 -28.29 2.17 -19.52
N SER A 304 -29.08 2.05 -20.57
CA SER A 304 -30.47 2.46 -20.63
C SER A 304 -31.36 1.51 -19.81
N PRO A 305 -32.47 1.97 -19.19
CA PRO A 305 -33.36 1.10 -18.41
C PRO A 305 -34.11 0.03 -19.22
N ASP A 306 -33.96 0.02 -20.55
CA ASP A 306 -34.45 -0.99 -21.48
C ASP A 306 -33.34 -1.83 -22.15
N ASP A 307 -32.07 -1.67 -21.75
CA ASP A 307 -31.00 -2.58 -22.13
C ASP A 307 -31.17 -3.98 -21.52
N ILE A 308 -30.52 -4.97 -22.14
CA ILE A 308 -30.63 -6.41 -21.83
C ILE A 308 -30.39 -6.72 -20.33
N GLU A 309 -29.50 -5.97 -19.66
CA GLU A 309 -29.22 -6.15 -18.23
C GLU A 309 -30.41 -5.81 -17.30
N TYR A 310 -31.37 -4.98 -17.76
CA TYR A 310 -32.44 -4.43 -16.92
C TYR A 310 -33.85 -4.68 -17.46
N ILE A 311 -34.02 -4.94 -18.76
CA ILE A 311 -35.33 -5.16 -19.36
C ILE A 311 -36.04 -6.41 -18.81
N ASP A 312 -35.28 -7.43 -18.42
CA ASP A 312 -35.74 -8.70 -17.83
C ASP A 312 -36.32 -8.54 -16.41
N ASP A 313 -36.11 -7.40 -15.72
CA ASP A 313 -36.86 -7.07 -14.50
C ASP A 313 -38.34 -6.70 -14.82
N VAL A 314 -38.64 -6.36 -16.09
CA VAL A 314 -39.85 -5.66 -16.52
C VAL A 314 -40.67 -6.43 -17.57
N LYS A 315 -40.08 -6.72 -18.74
CA LYS A 315 -40.65 -7.54 -19.83
C LYS A 315 -40.07 -8.95 -19.74
N CYS A 316 -40.78 -9.96 -20.27
CA CYS A 316 -40.20 -11.29 -20.54
C CYS A 316 -39.97 -11.50 -22.05
N GLU A 317 -39.34 -12.62 -22.41
CA GLU A 317 -39.13 -13.06 -23.80
C GLU A 317 -40.41 -13.06 -24.68
N HIS A 318 -41.59 -13.19 -24.06
CA HIS A 318 -42.89 -13.17 -24.72
C HIS A 318 -43.47 -11.75 -24.91
N GLY A 319 -42.72 -10.69 -24.58
CA GLY A 319 -43.08 -9.27 -24.76
C GLY A 319 -44.02 -8.67 -23.70
N GLY A 320 -44.77 -9.50 -22.95
CA GLY A 320 -45.60 -9.06 -21.82
C GLY A 320 -44.79 -8.81 -20.54
N LEU A 321 -45.43 -8.26 -19.49
CA LEU A 321 -44.73 -8.01 -18.23
C LEU A 321 -44.40 -9.31 -17.47
N VAL A 322 -43.28 -9.31 -16.75
CA VAL A 322 -42.84 -10.43 -15.91
C VAL A 322 -43.85 -10.73 -14.79
N THR A 323 -43.97 -11.99 -14.36
CA THR A 323 -44.88 -12.41 -13.28
C THR A 323 -44.43 -11.91 -11.90
N ASN A 324 -43.13 -11.73 -11.68
CA ASN A 324 -42.59 -11.04 -10.51
C ASN A 324 -42.91 -9.54 -10.58
N SER A 325 -43.74 -9.04 -9.66
CA SER A 325 -44.04 -7.61 -9.53
C SER A 325 -43.03 -6.84 -8.69
N SER A 326 -42.12 -7.53 -7.97
CA SER A 326 -41.19 -6.90 -7.02
C SER A 326 -39.90 -6.36 -7.65
N SER A 327 -39.57 -6.80 -8.86
CA SER A 327 -38.44 -6.40 -9.72
C SER A 327 -38.67 -5.07 -10.44
N ARG A 328 -39.91 -4.74 -10.77
CA ARG A 328 -40.29 -3.50 -11.46
C ARG A 328 -40.90 -2.45 -10.53
N ARG A 329 -40.95 -1.21 -11.00
CA ARG A 329 -41.65 -0.09 -10.36
C ARG A 329 -42.39 0.73 -11.41
N ARG A 330 -43.57 1.27 -11.08
CA ARG A 330 -44.25 2.27 -11.94
C ARG A 330 -43.66 3.65 -11.65
N ILE A 331 -43.38 4.41 -12.71
CA ILE A 331 -42.98 5.82 -12.67
C ILE A 331 -44.07 6.70 -13.31
N SER A 332 -44.12 7.98 -12.97
CA SER A 332 -45.05 8.94 -13.59
C SER A 332 -44.70 9.19 -15.06
N VAL A 333 -45.65 9.69 -15.87
CA VAL A 333 -45.37 10.07 -17.27
C VAL A 333 -44.29 11.15 -17.33
N LYS A 334 -44.36 12.17 -16.47
CA LYS A 334 -43.35 13.24 -16.39
C LYS A 334 -41.96 12.71 -16.00
N ALA A 335 -41.91 11.69 -15.14
CA ALA A 335 -40.67 11.06 -14.72
C ALA A 335 -40.04 10.23 -15.85
N TYR A 336 -40.88 9.57 -16.67
CA TYR A 336 -40.43 8.97 -17.93
C TYR A 336 -39.91 10.02 -18.92
N ASP A 337 -40.57 11.17 -19.07
CA ASP A 337 -40.09 12.26 -19.93
C ASP A 337 -38.72 12.80 -19.50
N VAL A 338 -38.43 12.83 -18.19
CA VAL A 338 -37.10 13.19 -17.65
C VAL A 338 -36.06 12.14 -18.04
N ILE A 339 -36.30 10.85 -17.76
CA ILE A 339 -35.35 9.78 -18.14
C ILE A 339 -35.14 9.74 -19.66
N ARG A 340 -36.21 9.90 -20.45
CA ARG A 340 -36.14 9.99 -21.92
C ARG A 340 -35.36 11.21 -22.42
N SER A 341 -35.22 12.28 -21.62
CA SER A 341 -34.33 13.40 -21.96
C SER A 341 -32.85 13.12 -21.72
N VAL A 342 -32.52 12.09 -20.92
CA VAL A 342 -31.16 11.53 -20.76
C VAL A 342 -30.91 10.39 -21.77
N PHE A 343 -31.95 9.57 -22.04
CA PHE A 343 -31.92 8.40 -22.92
C PHE A 343 -32.96 8.54 -24.06
N PRO A 344 -32.63 9.22 -25.18
CA PRO A 344 -33.62 9.57 -26.21
C PRO A 344 -34.31 8.39 -26.92
N SER A 345 -33.66 7.22 -26.92
CA SER A 345 -34.13 5.98 -27.54
C SER A 345 -35.03 5.10 -26.65
N LEU A 346 -35.21 5.46 -25.38
CA LEU A 346 -35.84 4.61 -24.35
C LEU A 346 -37.32 4.23 -24.63
N GLU A 347 -37.64 2.93 -24.65
CA GLU A 347 -38.98 2.35 -24.85
C GLU A 347 -39.46 1.43 -23.70
N LEU A 348 -39.86 2.08 -22.59
CA LEU A 348 -40.49 1.39 -21.45
C LEU A 348 -41.94 0.99 -21.74
N PRO A 349 -42.41 -0.16 -21.23
CA PRO A 349 -43.81 -0.58 -21.40
C PRO A 349 -44.74 0.27 -20.51
N PRO A 350 -45.93 0.64 -21.00
CA PRO A 350 -46.87 1.50 -20.27
C PRO A 350 -47.46 0.79 -19.04
N ALA A 351 -47.96 1.57 -18.08
CA ALA A 351 -48.61 1.07 -16.87
C ALA A 351 -49.81 0.13 -17.14
N SER A 352 -50.46 0.28 -18.30
CA SER A 352 -51.57 -0.55 -18.79
C SER A 352 -51.13 -1.83 -19.52
N CYS A 353 -49.84 -2.13 -19.58
CA CYS A 353 -49.35 -3.41 -20.09
C CYS A 353 -49.68 -4.51 -19.08
N GLU A 354 -50.20 -5.64 -19.56
CA GLU A 354 -50.61 -6.76 -18.70
C GLU A 354 -49.43 -7.70 -18.39
N VAL A 355 -49.60 -8.54 -17.36
CA VAL A 355 -48.68 -9.64 -17.08
C VAL A 355 -48.76 -10.65 -18.22
N CYS A 356 -47.62 -11.19 -18.65
CA CYS A 356 -47.58 -12.16 -19.74
C CYS A 356 -48.42 -13.41 -19.39
N ALA A 357 -49.52 -13.62 -20.10
CA ALA A 357 -50.42 -14.75 -19.92
C ALA A 357 -49.72 -16.12 -20.07
N VAL A 358 -48.68 -16.23 -20.92
CA VAL A 358 -47.89 -17.46 -21.07
C VAL A 358 -47.07 -17.73 -19.81
N CYS A 359 -46.31 -16.74 -19.32
CA CYS A 359 -45.55 -16.86 -18.08
C CYS A 359 -46.45 -17.05 -16.86
N GLU A 360 -47.62 -16.41 -16.81
CA GLU A 360 -48.61 -16.64 -15.76
C GLU A 360 -49.14 -18.06 -15.81
N ALA A 361 -49.59 -18.56 -16.97
CA ALA A 361 -50.06 -19.94 -17.13
C ALA A 361 -49.00 -20.95 -16.69
N LEU A 362 -47.74 -20.78 -17.12
CA LEU A 362 -46.60 -21.61 -16.68
C LEU A 362 -46.38 -21.56 -15.16
N VAL A 363 -46.53 -20.39 -14.53
CA VAL A 363 -46.47 -20.23 -13.07
C VAL A 363 -47.64 -20.90 -12.37
N GLN A 364 -48.87 -20.85 -12.91
CA GLN A 364 -50.02 -21.55 -12.33
C GLN A 364 -49.90 -23.07 -12.49
N ILE A 365 -49.50 -23.58 -13.66
CA ILE A 365 -49.18 -25.00 -13.89
C ILE A 365 -48.10 -25.47 -12.91
N THR A 366 -46.99 -24.74 -12.80
CA THR A 366 -45.91 -25.06 -11.86
C THR A 366 -46.36 -25.04 -10.40
N LYS A 367 -47.36 -24.21 -10.02
CA LYS A 367 -47.95 -24.24 -8.67
C LYS A 367 -48.86 -25.45 -8.48
N GLU A 368 -49.61 -25.83 -9.51
CA GLU A 368 -50.57 -26.94 -9.56
C GLU A 368 -49.88 -28.30 -9.49
N ASP A 369 -48.89 -28.56 -10.35
CA ASP A 369 -48.06 -29.79 -10.31
C ASP A 369 -47.44 -29.99 -8.91
N LYS A 370 -46.97 -28.88 -8.32
CA LYS A 370 -46.35 -28.86 -6.99
C LYS A 370 -47.37 -28.85 -5.84
N ARG A 371 -48.68 -28.72 -6.12
CA ARG A 371 -49.75 -28.71 -5.10
C ARG A 371 -49.89 -30.08 -4.44
N GLY A 372 -49.79 -31.16 -5.21
CA GLY A 372 -49.86 -32.54 -4.68
C GLY A 372 -48.77 -32.81 -3.65
N ILE A 373 -47.51 -32.47 -3.98
CA ILE A 373 -46.36 -32.72 -3.10
C ILE A 373 -46.40 -31.83 -1.85
N ARG A 374 -46.82 -30.56 -1.98
CA ARG A 374 -47.04 -29.66 -0.83
C ARG A 374 -48.12 -30.19 0.10
N LYS A 375 -49.29 -30.56 -0.44
CA LYS A 375 -50.37 -31.14 0.35
C LYS A 375 -49.93 -32.42 1.04
N GLN A 376 -49.18 -33.29 0.37
CA GLN A 376 -48.66 -34.52 0.99
C GLN A 376 -47.73 -34.21 2.18
N ALA A 377 -46.85 -33.21 2.04
CA ALA A 377 -45.99 -32.76 3.14
C ALA A 377 -46.77 -32.13 4.30
N GLU A 378 -47.84 -31.39 4.02
CA GLU A 378 -48.74 -30.83 5.02
C GLU A 378 -49.56 -31.92 5.74
N ASP A 379 -50.14 -32.86 4.98
CA ASP A 379 -50.89 -34.02 5.50
C ASP A 379 -49.99 -34.93 6.36
N GLU A 380 -48.74 -35.17 5.96
CA GLU A 380 -47.78 -35.95 6.74
C GLU A 380 -47.29 -35.18 7.97
N LYS A 381 -47.03 -33.87 7.86
CA LYS A 381 -46.68 -33.02 9.02
C LYS A 381 -47.79 -32.99 10.06
N ALA A 382 -49.05 -32.98 9.63
CA ALA A 382 -50.20 -33.02 10.53
C ALA A 382 -50.30 -34.37 11.25
N LYS A 383 -50.17 -35.50 10.51
CA LYS A 383 -50.21 -36.86 11.07
C LYS A 383 -49.03 -37.20 11.96
N LEU A 384 -47.83 -36.72 11.62
CA LEU A 384 -46.58 -37.01 12.31
C LEU A 384 -46.08 -35.79 13.10
N LYS A 385 -47.00 -34.99 13.65
CA LYS A 385 -46.67 -33.74 14.36
C LYS A 385 -45.69 -33.98 15.52
N SER A 386 -45.88 -35.04 16.29
CA SER A 386 -44.94 -35.43 17.38
C SER A 386 -43.51 -35.64 16.87
N MET A 387 -43.34 -36.27 15.69
CA MET A 387 -42.04 -36.44 15.04
C MET A 387 -41.50 -35.11 14.44
N TYR A 388 -42.36 -34.24 13.91
CA TYR A 388 -41.99 -32.92 13.40
C TYR A 388 -41.53 -31.96 14.51
N ASP A 389 -42.18 -31.98 15.67
CA ASP A 389 -41.81 -31.15 16.82
C ASP A 389 -40.64 -31.81 17.58
N TYR A 390 -40.83 -33.00 18.15
CA TYR A 390 -39.92 -33.60 19.13
C TYR A 390 -38.84 -34.54 18.57
N GLY A 391 -39.03 -35.14 17.39
CA GLY A 391 -38.17 -36.22 16.84
C GLY A 391 -36.66 -36.01 16.66
N VAL A 392 -36.05 -34.91 17.14
CA VAL A 392 -34.58 -34.74 17.24
C VAL A 392 -34.11 -34.47 18.68
N PHE A 393 -35.02 -34.05 19.57
CA PHE A 393 -34.75 -33.64 20.96
C PHE A 393 -35.75 -34.25 21.96
N GLY A 394 -36.30 -35.42 21.62
CA GLY A 394 -37.38 -36.07 22.37
C GLY A 394 -36.99 -36.34 23.83
N LEU A 395 -37.70 -35.72 24.76
CA LEU A 395 -37.52 -35.92 26.19
C LEU A 395 -38.02 -37.33 26.56
N ALA A 396 -37.10 -38.28 26.77
CA ALA A 396 -37.43 -39.69 27.02
C ALA A 396 -38.37 -39.90 28.23
N SER A 397 -38.46 -38.91 29.12
CA SER A 397 -39.36 -38.84 30.28
C SER A 397 -40.85 -38.70 29.95
N MET A 398 -41.26 -38.53 28.68
CA MET A 398 -42.67 -38.37 28.28
C MET A 398 -43.23 -39.55 27.47
N LEU A 399 -42.54 -40.68 27.41
CA LEU A 399 -42.90 -41.83 26.57
C LEU A 399 -43.67 -42.92 27.35
N GLU A 400 -44.91 -42.64 27.71
CA GLU A 400 -45.85 -43.63 28.25
C GLU A 400 -46.66 -44.30 27.13
N GLY A 401 -46.08 -45.30 26.47
CA GLY A 401 -46.78 -46.05 25.42
C GLY A 401 -45.88 -46.92 24.52
N PRO A 402 -46.47 -47.71 23.62
CA PRO A 402 -45.72 -48.47 22.61
C PRO A 402 -45.07 -47.52 21.61
N CYS A 403 -43.74 -47.43 21.63
CA CYS A 403 -42.98 -46.47 20.82
C CYS A 403 -42.30 -47.13 19.61
N ALA A 404 -42.28 -46.41 18.48
CA ALA A 404 -41.52 -46.80 17.29
C ALA A 404 -40.09 -46.22 17.33
N VAL A 405 -39.10 -47.02 16.91
CA VAL A 405 -37.71 -46.55 16.72
C VAL A 405 -37.49 -46.16 15.26
N VAL A 406 -37.00 -44.93 15.04
CA VAL A 406 -36.84 -44.33 13.71
C VAL A 406 -35.39 -43.82 13.51
N PRO A 407 -34.75 -44.03 12.34
CA PRO A 407 -33.40 -43.54 12.09
C PRO A 407 -33.34 -42.00 12.05
N GLU A 408 -32.39 -41.41 12.78
CA GLU A 408 -32.17 -39.94 12.79
C GLU A 408 -31.99 -39.36 11.36
N ARG A 409 -31.33 -40.10 10.45
CA ARG A 409 -31.21 -39.78 9.02
C ARG A 409 -32.56 -39.59 8.30
N PHE A 410 -33.56 -40.41 8.67
CA PHE A 410 -34.91 -40.35 8.11
C PHE A 410 -35.64 -39.13 8.65
N ILE A 411 -35.51 -38.85 9.96
CA ILE A 411 -36.14 -37.67 10.58
C ILE A 411 -35.56 -36.36 10.01
N ARG A 412 -34.24 -36.28 9.81
CA ARG A 412 -33.60 -35.11 9.17
C ARG A 412 -34.08 -34.89 7.73
N SER A 413 -34.05 -35.92 6.89
CA SER A 413 -34.47 -35.81 5.49
C SER A 413 -35.98 -35.56 5.35
N TRP A 414 -36.80 -36.21 6.17
CA TRP A 414 -38.24 -35.98 6.21
C TRP A 414 -38.58 -34.55 6.68
N ARG A 415 -37.95 -34.04 7.75
CA ARG A 415 -38.12 -32.63 8.17
C ARG A 415 -37.66 -31.64 7.09
N GLN A 416 -36.57 -31.94 6.37
CA GLN A 416 -36.10 -31.10 5.26
C GLN A 416 -37.09 -31.08 4.09
N TRP A 417 -37.69 -32.23 3.73
CA TRP A 417 -38.77 -32.31 2.76
C TRP A 417 -40.04 -31.60 3.24
N VAL A 418 -40.48 -31.80 4.48
CA VAL A 418 -41.65 -31.09 5.04
C VAL A 418 -41.47 -29.57 5.04
N LEU A 419 -40.25 -29.07 5.23
CA LEU A 419 -39.94 -27.64 5.13
C LEU A 419 -39.83 -27.12 3.69
N ARG A 420 -39.33 -27.95 2.76
CA ARG A 420 -39.08 -27.58 1.35
C ARG A 420 -39.51 -28.72 0.40
N PRO A 421 -40.83 -28.97 0.26
CA PRO A 421 -41.34 -30.20 -0.37
C PRO A 421 -41.15 -30.24 -1.88
N THR A 422 -40.73 -29.13 -2.49
CA THR A 422 -40.47 -28.99 -3.93
C THR A 422 -38.97 -28.90 -4.26
N GLU A 423 -38.09 -29.09 -3.28
CA GLU A 423 -36.62 -29.02 -3.44
C GLU A 423 -35.91 -30.27 -2.90
N ALA A 424 -36.35 -30.79 -1.76
CA ALA A 424 -35.81 -32.02 -1.18
C ALA A 424 -36.66 -33.23 -1.58
N ALA A 425 -36.04 -34.40 -1.69
CA ALA A 425 -36.76 -35.65 -1.92
C ALA A 425 -37.45 -36.13 -0.62
N ARG A 426 -38.68 -36.63 -0.75
CA ARG A 426 -39.37 -37.36 0.33
C ARG A 426 -38.61 -38.66 0.60
N PRO A 427 -38.22 -38.98 1.84
CA PRO A 427 -37.54 -40.24 2.12
C PRO A 427 -38.53 -41.41 2.03
N GLU A 428 -38.27 -42.34 1.10
CA GLU A 428 -39.20 -43.44 0.79
C GLU A 428 -39.04 -44.66 1.71
N VAL A 429 -37.83 -44.89 2.25
CA VAL A 429 -37.47 -46.15 2.94
C VAL A 429 -37.11 -45.92 4.40
N LEU A 430 -37.91 -46.52 5.29
CA LEU A 430 -37.65 -46.66 6.73
C LEU A 430 -36.72 -47.86 6.98
N ASP A 431 -35.46 -47.74 6.56
CA ASP A 431 -34.44 -48.79 6.77
C ASP A 431 -34.00 -48.85 8.25
N ASN A 432 -34.54 -49.85 8.94
CA ASN A 432 -34.27 -50.22 10.32
C ASN A 432 -33.24 -51.36 10.46
N ALA A 433 -32.62 -51.86 9.39
CA ALA A 433 -31.72 -53.03 9.44
C ALA A 433 -30.49 -52.80 10.34
N ARG A 434 -30.07 -51.53 10.49
CA ARG A 434 -28.99 -51.11 11.39
C ARG A 434 -29.35 -51.23 12.89
N PHE A 435 -30.63 -51.31 13.24
CA PHE A 435 -31.06 -51.57 14.62
C PHE A 435 -31.04 -53.08 14.93
N SER A 436 -31.49 -53.92 13.99
CA SER A 436 -31.53 -55.38 14.19
C SER A 436 -30.15 -56.04 14.36
N VAL A 437 -29.09 -55.45 13.78
CA VAL A 437 -27.71 -55.97 13.96
C VAL A 437 -27.11 -55.57 15.31
N ASN A 438 -27.50 -54.43 15.89
CA ASN A 438 -26.87 -53.88 17.09
C ASN A 438 -27.52 -54.27 18.42
N MET A 439 -28.64 -55.01 18.43
CA MET A 439 -29.22 -55.53 19.69
C MET A 439 -28.38 -56.62 20.38
N ALA A 440 -27.27 -57.05 19.77
CA ALA A 440 -26.35 -58.05 20.31
C ALA A 440 -25.06 -57.47 20.95
N CYS A 441 -24.97 -56.14 21.17
CA CYS A 441 -23.81 -55.52 21.82
C CYS A 441 -24.18 -54.93 23.20
N SER A 442 -23.67 -55.54 24.27
CA SER A 442 -24.01 -55.21 25.66
C SER A 442 -23.30 -53.96 26.23
N HIS A 443 -22.44 -53.28 25.46
CA HIS A 443 -21.67 -52.13 25.92
C HIS A 443 -21.56 -51.01 24.88
N SER A 444 -22.67 -50.31 24.59
CA SER A 444 -22.60 -48.91 24.12
C SER A 444 -23.86 -48.12 24.43
N THR A 445 -23.73 -47.09 25.26
CA THR A 445 -24.83 -46.18 25.61
C THR A 445 -24.86 -45.00 24.64
N ARG A 446 -26.07 -44.62 24.18
CA ARG A 446 -26.41 -43.48 23.28
C ARG A 446 -26.33 -43.74 21.76
N MET A 447 -27.49 -44.01 21.13
CA MET A 447 -28.06 -43.20 20.03
C MET A 447 -29.42 -43.78 19.55
N TRP A 448 -30.35 -43.98 20.49
CA TRP A 448 -31.68 -44.52 20.19
C TRP A 448 -32.75 -43.47 20.49
N MET A 449 -33.66 -43.23 19.54
CA MET A 449 -34.80 -42.31 19.69
C MET A 449 -36.09 -43.11 19.49
N ALA A 450 -37.01 -42.95 20.43
CA ALA A 450 -38.31 -43.59 20.45
C ALA A 450 -39.40 -42.51 20.26
N ILE A 451 -40.38 -42.80 19.41
CA ILE A 451 -41.47 -41.88 19.04
C ILE A 451 -42.79 -42.56 19.42
N SER A 452 -43.62 -41.87 20.22
CA SER A 452 -44.98 -42.33 20.52
C SER A 452 -45.90 -42.18 19.30
N MET A 453 -46.84 -43.10 19.13
CA MET A 453 -47.83 -43.09 18.06
C MET A 453 -49.24 -42.86 18.63
N GLU A 454 -49.74 -41.63 18.43
CA GLU A 454 -51.14 -41.22 18.53
C GLU A 454 -51.50 -40.42 17.27
#